data_AF-A0A2E8Y6G7-F1
#
_entry.id   AF-A0A2E8Y6G7-F1
#
_cell.length_a   1.000
_cell.length_b   1.000
_cell.length_c   1.000
_cell.angle_alpha   90.00
_cell.angle_beta   90.00
_cell.angle_gamma   90.00
#
_symmetry.space_group_name_H-M   'P 1'
#
loop_
_entity.id
_entity.type
_entity.pdbx_description
1 polymer ?
#
loop_
_entity_poly.entity_id
_entity_poly.type
_entity_poly.pdbx_seq_one_letter_code
_entity_poly.pdbx_strand_id
1 'polypeptide(L)'
;MVILLVGCATNTITNLTPRELPWSQTGLYPVEAMYKSNLRTLDPASIKPIVIFNNQAFPMRQTQLTEGRWETLVPIPDGTRVINYHFKFDYEYSAVMMRGADSKLSPPYQLRIVDESTTGNLLMRRE
;
A
#
# COMPACT_ATOMS: atom_id res chain seq x y z
N MET A 1 -17.30 17.60 -33.98
CA MET A 1 -16.14 17.10 -33.21
C MET A 1 -16.63 16.73 -31.83
N VAL A 2 -16.98 15.45 -31.63
CA VAL A 2 -17.50 14.95 -30.34
C VAL A 2 -16.29 14.71 -29.43
N ILE A 3 -16.13 15.54 -28.41
CA ILE A 3 -15.17 15.28 -27.33
C ILE A 3 -15.82 14.21 -26.47
N LEU A 4 -15.49 12.94 -26.75
CA LEU A 4 -15.77 11.85 -25.83
C LEU A 4 -14.94 12.13 -24.57
N LEU A 5 -15.57 12.71 -23.55
CA LEU A 5 -15.06 12.71 -22.20
C LEU A 5 -15.04 11.26 -21.70
N VAL A 6 -14.09 10.47 -22.19
CA VAL A 6 -13.60 9.31 -21.43
C VAL A 6 -12.96 9.89 -20.19
N GLY A 7 -13.77 10.11 -19.16
CA GLY A 7 -13.28 10.49 -17.85
C GLY A 7 -12.23 9.45 -17.47
N CYS A 8 -10.97 9.87 -17.37
CA CYS A 8 -9.91 8.99 -16.91
C CYS A 8 -10.35 8.43 -15.56
N ALA A 9 -10.75 7.17 -15.54
CA ALA A 9 -10.93 6.42 -14.32
C ALA A 9 -9.53 6.31 -13.69
N THR A 10 -9.21 7.21 -12.77
CA THR A 10 -7.93 7.20 -12.08
C THR A 10 -8.04 6.19 -10.96
N ASN A 11 -7.30 5.09 -11.08
CA ASN A 11 -7.18 4.09 -10.04
C ASN A 11 -5.70 3.97 -9.64
N THR A 12 -5.33 4.61 -8.53
CA THR A 12 -3.94 4.79 -8.13
C THR A 12 -3.69 4.26 -6.72
N ILE A 13 -2.63 3.47 -6.59
CA ILE A 13 -2.11 2.99 -5.32
C ILE A 13 -0.85 3.81 -5.00
N THR A 14 -0.84 4.46 -3.85
CA THR A 14 0.32 5.18 -3.32
C THR A 14 0.87 4.40 -2.13
N ASN A 15 2.14 4.00 -2.20
CA ASN A 15 2.82 3.46 -1.04
C ASN A 15 3.20 4.62 -0.09
N LEU A 16 2.75 4.52 1.15
CA LEU A 16 3.05 5.49 2.20
C LEU A 16 4.09 4.96 3.20
N THR A 17 4.46 3.70 3.06
CA THR A 17 5.54 3.08 3.82
C THR A 17 6.87 3.77 3.46
N PRO A 18 7.68 4.18 4.45
CA PRO A 18 9.02 4.68 4.18
C PRO A 18 9.86 3.60 3.48
N ARG A 19 10.81 4.03 2.66
CA ARG A 19 11.71 3.11 1.93
C ARG A 19 12.67 2.37 2.85
N GLU A 20 12.90 2.92 4.04
CA GLU A 20 13.83 2.40 5.04
C GLU A 20 13.13 2.41 6.40
N LEU A 21 13.15 1.28 7.10
CA LEU A 21 12.64 1.16 8.46
C LEU A 21 13.76 0.68 9.40
N PRO A 22 13.81 1.18 10.64
CA PRO A 22 14.74 0.69 11.62
C PRO A 22 14.43 -0.78 11.96
N TRP A 23 15.48 -1.57 12.20
CA TRP A 23 15.31 -2.94 12.66
C TRP A 23 14.53 -2.98 13.98
N SER A 24 13.49 -3.82 14.04
CA SER A 24 12.68 -4.04 15.24
C SER A 24 12.88 -5.45 15.78
N GLN A 25 13.09 -5.55 17.10
CA GLN A 25 13.15 -6.83 17.83
C GLN A 25 11.86 -7.64 17.74
N THR A 26 10.73 -7.00 17.42
CA THR A 26 9.43 -7.68 17.28
C THR A 26 9.29 -8.43 15.96
N GLY A 27 10.14 -8.12 14.96
CA GLY A 27 10.03 -8.68 13.60
C GLY A 27 8.78 -8.21 12.83
N LEU A 28 7.99 -7.28 13.38
CA LEU A 28 6.76 -6.77 12.75
C LEU A 28 7.02 -5.37 12.19
N TYR A 29 6.81 -5.21 10.89
CA TYR A 29 7.03 -3.93 10.22
C TYR A 29 5.71 -3.35 9.74
N PRO A 30 5.38 -2.10 10.11
CA PRO A 30 4.19 -1.44 9.63
C PRO A 30 4.35 -1.12 8.15
N VAL A 31 3.36 -1.50 7.35
CA VAL A 31 3.26 -1.12 5.95
C VAL A 31 1.94 -0.42 5.71
N GLU A 32 2.01 0.69 4.99
CA GLU A 32 0.89 1.57 4.74
C GLU A 32 0.77 1.85 3.25
N ALA A 33 -0.47 1.82 2.77
CA ALA A 33 -0.80 2.19 1.41
C ALA A 33 -2.07 3.04 1.39
N MET A 34 -2.15 3.91 0.41
CA MET A 34 -3.33 4.70 0.13
C MET A 34 -3.85 4.36 -1.25
N TYR A 35 -5.14 4.08 -1.32
CA TYR A 35 -5.86 3.78 -2.54
C TYR A 35 -6.78 4.94 -2.89
N LYS A 36 -6.60 5.51 -4.06
CA LYS A 36 -7.44 6.59 -4.59
C LYS A 36 -8.05 6.17 -5.90
N SER A 37 -9.38 6.19 -5.94
CA SER A 37 -10.18 5.90 -7.13
C SER A 37 -11.23 7.00 -7.34
N ASN A 38 -11.43 7.43 -8.60
CA ASN A 38 -12.55 8.32 -8.97
C ASN A 38 -13.70 7.57 -9.66
N LEU A 39 -13.67 6.23 -9.68
CA LEU A 39 -14.70 5.41 -10.29
C LEU A 39 -16.01 5.56 -9.50
N ARG A 40 -17.02 6.21 -10.10
CA ARG A 40 -18.36 6.34 -9.50
C ARG A 40 -19.08 5.01 -9.30
N THR A 41 -18.73 4.00 -10.09
CA THR A 41 -19.29 2.66 -10.03
C THR A 41 -18.62 1.78 -8.97
N LEU A 42 -17.48 2.20 -8.42
CA LEU A 42 -16.75 1.43 -7.42
C LEU A 42 -17.51 1.47 -6.09
N ASP A 43 -17.66 0.31 -5.46
CA ASP A 43 -18.17 0.22 -4.09
C ASP A 43 -16.99 0.33 -3.11
N PRO A 44 -16.90 1.41 -2.32
CA PRO A 44 -15.77 1.62 -1.41
C PRO A 44 -15.77 0.65 -0.23
N ALA A 45 -16.94 0.09 0.15
CA ALA A 45 -17.04 -0.86 1.25
C ALA A 45 -16.58 -2.28 0.83
N SER A 46 -16.69 -2.62 -0.46
CA SER A 46 -16.18 -3.87 -1.02
C SER A 46 -14.65 -3.90 -1.24
N ILE A 47 -13.93 -2.80 -0.98
CA ILE A 47 -12.47 -2.76 -1.14
C ILE A 47 -11.80 -3.69 -0.13
N LYS A 48 -11.03 -4.64 -0.64
CA LYS A 48 -10.23 -5.61 0.11
C LYS A 48 -8.75 -5.39 -0.20
N PRO A 49 -8.03 -4.66 0.67
CA PRO A 49 -6.61 -4.40 0.50
C PRO A 49 -5.78 -5.53 1.11
N ILE A 50 -4.78 -5.96 0.36
CA ILE A 50 -3.92 -7.07 0.69
C ILE A 50 -2.48 -6.68 0.36
N VAL A 51 -1.56 -6.94 1.29
CA VAL A 51 -0.12 -6.91 1.03
C VAL A 51 0.33 -8.30 0.69
N ILE A 52 1.00 -8.45 -0.44
CA ILE A 52 1.62 -9.69 -0.82
C ILE A 52 3.12 -9.57 -0.54
N PHE A 53 3.58 -10.37 0.40
CA PHE A 53 4.98 -10.47 0.80
C PHE A 53 5.36 -11.95 0.84
N ASN A 54 6.47 -12.32 0.18
CA ASN A 54 6.95 -13.70 0.15
C ASN A 54 5.88 -14.73 -0.25
N ASN A 55 5.10 -14.44 -1.30
CA ASN A 55 3.94 -15.24 -1.75
C ASN A 55 2.81 -15.42 -0.70
N GLN A 56 2.84 -14.71 0.41
CA GLN A 56 1.78 -14.68 1.42
C GLN A 56 0.96 -13.40 1.31
N ALA A 57 -0.35 -13.53 1.46
CA ALA A 57 -1.31 -12.44 1.44
C ALA A 57 -1.66 -12.01 2.86
N PHE A 58 -1.38 -10.76 3.21
CA PHE A 58 -1.67 -10.15 4.50
C PHE A 58 -2.79 -9.11 4.32
N PRO A 59 -3.99 -9.31 4.89
CA PRO A 59 -5.06 -8.33 4.79
C PRO A 59 -4.68 -7.03 5.52
N MET A 60 -5.06 -5.90 4.94
CA MET A 60 -4.87 -4.59 5.55
C MET A 60 -6.16 -4.10 6.19
N ARG A 61 -6.02 -3.23 7.19
CA ARG A 61 -7.13 -2.59 7.89
C ARG A 61 -7.17 -1.11 7.57
N GLN A 62 -8.37 -0.55 7.46
CA GLN A 62 -8.52 0.87 7.17
C GLN A 62 -8.08 1.67 8.39
N THR A 63 -7.29 2.71 8.17
CA THR A 63 -6.93 3.64 9.25
C THR A 63 -8.14 4.49 9.62
N GLN A 64 -8.38 4.73 10.91
CA GLN A 64 -9.53 5.54 11.36
C GLN A 64 -9.38 7.03 11.00
N LEU A 65 -8.14 7.49 10.79
CA LEU A 65 -7.81 8.91 10.63
C LEU A 65 -7.84 9.38 9.18
N THR A 66 -7.79 8.49 8.19
CA THR A 66 -7.71 8.88 6.78
C THR A 66 -8.44 7.88 5.89
N GLU A 67 -9.49 8.36 5.21
CA GLU A 67 -10.22 7.58 4.21
C GLU A 67 -9.30 7.14 3.07
N GLY A 68 -9.44 5.89 2.65
CA GLY A 68 -8.61 5.29 1.60
C GLY A 68 -7.17 4.97 2.03
N ARG A 69 -6.77 5.22 3.28
CA ARG A 69 -5.50 4.74 3.85
C ARG A 69 -5.71 3.42 4.58
N TRP A 70 -4.80 2.49 4.32
CA TRP A 70 -4.80 1.15 4.85
C TRP A 70 -3.44 0.83 5.45
N GLU A 71 -3.44 0.15 6.59
CA GLU A 71 -2.25 -0.26 7.31
C GLU A 71 -2.29 -1.75 7.64
N THR A 72 -1.13 -2.38 7.71
CA THR A 72 -0.97 -3.73 8.27
C THR A 72 0.43 -3.93 8.84
N LEU A 73 0.60 -5.01 9.60
CA LEU A 73 1.89 -5.42 10.12
C LEU A 73 2.34 -6.67 9.37
N VAL A 74 3.51 -6.59 8.74
CA VAL A 74 4.10 -7.72 8.03
C VAL A 74 5.21 -8.32 8.88
N PRO A 75 5.16 -9.64 9.19
CA PRO A 75 6.25 -10.32 9.85
C PRO A 75 7.41 -10.50 8.86
N ILE A 76 8.54 -9.87 9.15
CA ILE A 76 9.77 -10.01 8.35
C ILE A 76 10.75 -10.85 9.17
N PRO A 77 11.25 -11.97 8.62
CA PRO A 77 12.20 -12.82 9.32
C PRO A 77 13.50 -12.08 9.62
N ASP A 78 14.10 -12.40 10.76
CA ASP A 78 15.37 -11.85 11.20
C ASP A 78 16.49 -12.11 10.16
N GLY A 79 17.44 -11.18 10.09
CA GLY A 79 18.50 -11.20 9.07
C GLY A 79 18.08 -10.69 7.68
N THR A 80 16.79 -10.45 7.43
CA THR A 80 16.33 -9.86 6.15
C THR A 80 16.58 -8.36 6.14
N ARG A 81 17.42 -7.89 5.22
CA ARG A 81 17.75 -6.45 5.07
C ARG A 81 16.95 -5.74 3.99
N VAL A 82 16.44 -6.47 3.00
CA VAL A 82 15.67 -5.92 1.89
C VAL A 82 14.51 -6.87 1.63
N ILE A 83 13.29 -6.33 1.66
CA ILE A 83 12.09 -7.06 1.27
C ILE A 83 11.50 -6.50 -0.01
N ASN A 84 10.92 -7.39 -0.80
CA ASN A 84 10.08 -7.03 -1.94
C ASN A 84 8.64 -7.39 -1.59
N TYR A 85 7.73 -6.42 -1.74
CA TYR A 85 6.32 -6.61 -1.49
C TYR A 85 5.50 -5.83 -2.51
N HIS A 86 4.25 -6.20 -2.68
CA HIS A 86 3.32 -5.46 -3.52
C HIS A 86 1.95 -5.40 -2.85
N PHE A 87 1.26 -4.30 -3.06
CA PHE A 87 -0.13 -4.15 -2.66
C PHE A 87 -1.05 -4.64 -3.77
N LYS A 88 -2.12 -5.32 -3.38
CA LYS A 88 -3.25 -5.69 -4.22
C LYS A 88 -4.53 -5.18 -3.58
N PHE A 89 -5.34 -4.50 -4.36
CA PHE A 89 -6.65 -4.01 -3.94
C PHE A 89 -7.70 -4.69 -4.79
N ASP A 90 -8.44 -5.62 -4.20
CA ASP A 90 -9.61 -6.24 -4.82
C ASP A 90 -10.83 -5.34 -4.52
N TYR A 91 -11.65 -5.04 -5.52
CA TYR A 91 -12.82 -4.17 -5.37
C TYR A 91 -13.96 -4.62 -6.28
N GLU A 92 -15.18 -4.29 -5.90
CA GLU A 92 -16.36 -4.53 -6.72
C GLU A 92 -16.82 -3.24 -7.37
N TYR A 93 -17.38 -3.34 -8.57
CA TYR A 93 -17.98 -2.22 -9.27
C TYR A 93 -19.37 -2.59 -9.78
N SER A 94 -20.29 -1.63 -9.68
CA SER A 94 -21.66 -1.72 -10.20
C SER A 94 -21.83 -0.69 -11.32
N ALA A 95 -21.73 -1.14 -12.56
CA ALA A 95 -22.12 -0.36 -13.74
C ALA A 95 -23.60 -0.61 -14.09
N VAL A 96 -24.22 0.33 -14.82
CA VAL A 96 -25.67 0.37 -15.14
C VAL A 96 -26.22 -0.95 -15.71
N MET A 97 -25.37 -1.79 -16.32
CA MET A 97 -25.77 -3.11 -16.83
C MET A 97 -24.90 -4.28 -16.35
N MET A 98 -23.94 -4.07 -15.44
CA MET A 98 -23.02 -5.13 -15.06
C MET A 98 -22.42 -4.90 -13.67
N ARG A 99 -22.53 -5.91 -12.79
CA ARG A 99 -21.75 -6.01 -11.56
C ARG A 99 -20.54 -6.90 -11.82
N GLY A 100 -19.36 -6.46 -11.41
CA GLY A 100 -18.13 -7.20 -11.56
C GLY A 100 -17.19 -6.97 -10.39
N ALA A 101 -16.25 -7.90 -10.21
CA ALA A 101 -15.11 -7.73 -9.34
C ALA A 101 -13.88 -7.46 -10.22
N ASP A 102 -13.05 -6.52 -9.78
CA ASP A 102 -11.78 -6.19 -10.42
C ASP A 102 -10.69 -6.07 -9.36
N SER A 103 -9.43 -6.06 -9.78
CA SER A 103 -8.32 -5.96 -8.84
C SER A 103 -7.19 -5.11 -9.39
N LYS A 104 -6.64 -4.26 -8.53
CA LYS A 104 -5.49 -3.41 -8.85
C LYS A 104 -4.25 -3.92 -8.13
N LEU A 105 -3.27 -4.35 -8.91
CA LEU A 105 -1.94 -4.66 -8.42
C LEU A 105 -1.03 -3.44 -8.53
N SER A 106 -0.31 -3.13 -7.46
CA SER A 106 0.73 -2.11 -7.47
C SER A 106 2.07 -2.67 -7.99
N PRO A 107 2.98 -1.83 -8.49
CA PRO A 107 4.35 -2.25 -8.77
C PRO A 107 5.03 -2.78 -7.49
N PRO A 108 6.06 -3.63 -7.64
CA PRO A 108 6.82 -4.11 -6.50
C PRO A 108 7.52 -2.95 -5.80
N TYR A 109 7.33 -2.86 -4.49
CA TYR A 109 8.02 -1.94 -3.62
C TYR A 109 9.13 -2.67 -2.85
N GLN A 110 10.20 -1.93 -2.57
CA GLN A 110 11.30 -2.40 -1.75
C GLN A 110 11.32 -1.63 -0.45
N LEU A 111 11.34 -2.36 0.66
CA LEU A 111 11.61 -1.82 1.98
C LEU A 111 12.97 -2.35 2.43
N ARG A 112 13.83 -1.43 2.87
CA ARG A 112 15.13 -1.74 3.45
C ARG A 112 15.02 -1.66 4.96
N ILE A 113 15.57 -2.65 5.64
CA ILE A 113 15.70 -2.65 7.08
C ILE A 113 17.11 -2.18 7.40
N VAL A 114 17.20 -1.06 8.10
CA VAL A 114 18.45 -0.43 8.50
C VAL A 114 18.63 -0.57 10.00
N ASP A 115 19.86 -0.77 10.45
CA ASP A 115 20.17 -0.64 11.87
C ASP A 115 19.96 0.82 12.30
N GLU A 116 19.32 1.03 13.46
CA GLU A 116 18.94 2.34 14.03
C GLU A 116 20.14 3.31 14.20
N SER A 117 21.36 2.79 14.12
CA SER A 117 22.63 3.50 14.32
C SER A 117 23.01 4.51 13.23
N THR A 118 22.31 4.59 12.08
CA THR A 118 22.74 5.47 10.97
C THR A 118 22.01 6.83 10.93
N THR A 119 20.76 6.93 11.40
CA THR A 119 19.96 8.16 11.21
C THR A 119 20.20 9.24 12.28
N GLY A 120 20.68 8.86 13.47
CA GLY A 120 21.03 9.83 14.54
C GLY A 120 22.27 10.69 14.26
N ASN A 121 23.16 10.25 13.35
CA ASN A 121 24.45 10.94 13.12
C ASN A 121 24.38 12.10 12.11
N LEU A 122 23.27 12.28 11.39
CA LEU A 122 23.15 13.35 10.37
C LEU A 122 22.62 14.68 10.93
N LEU A 123 22.11 14.69 12.17
CA LEU A 123 21.63 15.90 12.84
C LEU A 123 22.65 16.56 13.78
N MET A 124 23.75 15.88 14.11
CA MET A 124 24.82 16.43 14.98
C MET A 124 26.00 17.07 14.23
N ARG A 125 26.00 17.11 12.89
CA ARG A 125 27.15 17.63 12.12
C ARG A 125 26.97 19.04 11.54
N ARG A 126 26.20 19.89 12.24
CA ARG A 126 26.12 21.32 11.96
C ARG A 126 26.56 22.08 13.21
N GLU A 127 27.87 22.14 13.42
CA GLU A 127 28.53 23.14 14.26
C GLU A 127 29.29 24.10 13.33
#